data_AF-A0A6F8XBP3-F1
#
_entry.id   AF-A0A6F8XBP3-F1
#
_cell.length_a   1.000
_cell.length_b   1.000
_cell.length_c   1.000
_cell.angle_alpha   90.00
_cell.angle_beta   90.00
_cell.angle_gamma   90.00
#
_symmetry.space_group_name_H-M   'P 1'
#
loop_
_entity.id
_entity.type
_entity.pdbx_description
1 polymer ?
#
loop_
_entity_poly.entity_id
_entity_poly.type
_entity_poly.pdbx_seq_one_letter_code
_entity_poly.pdbx_strand_id
1 'polypeptide(L)' 'MPTQQTPTFRLVTRSDFDGLVCGALLKHLGLIDDITFVHPKDMQDGKIEID' A
#
# COMPACT_ATOMS: atom_id res chain seq x y z
N MET A 1 -6.33 -28.00 -9.79
CA MET A 1 -5.98 -26.74 -10.48
C MET A 1 -5.03 -25.99 -9.57
N PRO A 2 -3.84 -25.55 -10.02
CA PRO A 2 -2.98 -24.75 -9.15
C PRO A 2 -3.70 -23.42 -8.90
N THR A 3 -4.05 -23.15 -7.66
CA THR A 3 -4.48 -21.82 -7.21
C THR A 3 -3.27 -20.91 -7.34
N GLN A 4 -3.19 -20.19 -8.45
CA GLN A 4 -2.13 -19.22 -8.69
C GLN A 4 -2.32 -18.11 -7.65
N GLN A 5 -1.47 -18.10 -6.62
CA GLN A 5 -1.51 -17.06 -5.60
C GLN A 5 -1.13 -15.75 -6.27
N THR A 6 -2.07 -14.81 -6.33
CA THR A 6 -1.80 -13.46 -6.82
C THR A 6 -0.77 -12.81 -5.88
N PRO A 7 0.35 -12.27 -6.40
CA PRO A 7 1.30 -11.55 -5.57
C PRO A 7 0.62 -10.35 -4.90
N THR A 8 0.86 -10.18 -3.61
CA THR A 8 0.41 -9.03 -2.80
C THR A 8 1.42 -7.90 -2.85
N PHE A 9 0.95 -6.67 -2.68
CA PHE A 9 1.77 -5.46 -2.72
C PHE A 9 1.74 -4.69 -1.41
N ARG A 10 2.75 -3.86 -1.15
CA ARG A 10 2.74 -2.88 -0.08
C ARG A 10 2.11 -1.57 -0.58
N LEU A 11 1.06 -1.11 0.11
CA LEU A 11 0.48 0.20 -0.16
C LEU A 11 1.27 1.29 0.57
N VAL A 12 1.90 2.18 -0.19
CA VAL A 12 2.49 3.41 0.36
C VAL A 12 1.54 4.57 0.06
N THR A 13 0.95 5.16 1.11
CA THR A 13 -0.06 6.21 0.95
C THR A 13 0.04 7.28 2.03
N ARG A 14 -0.75 8.35 1.88
CA ARG A 14 -0.85 9.41 2.88
C ARG A 14 -1.82 9.00 4.01
N SER A 15 -1.57 9.51 5.21
CA SER A 15 -2.48 9.31 6.35
C SER A 15 -3.65 10.30 6.31
N ASP A 16 -4.39 10.29 5.21
CA ASP A 16 -5.65 11.02 5.05
C ASP A 16 -6.82 10.06 4.79
N PHE A 17 -8.03 10.60 4.73
CA PHE A 17 -9.25 9.80 4.57
C PHE A 17 -9.21 8.98 3.28
N ASP A 18 -8.73 9.57 2.18
CA ASP A 18 -8.62 8.90 0.90
C ASP A 18 -7.63 7.73 0.96
N GLY A 19 -6.46 7.92 1.60
CA GLY A 19 -5.49 6.86 1.82
C GLY A 19 -6.05 5.70 2.64
N LEU A 20 -6.88 5.99 3.64
CA LEU A 20 -7.49 4.99 4.52
C LEU A 20 -8.59 4.20 3.80
N VAL A 21 -9.47 4.88 3.06
CA VAL A 21 -10.52 4.23 2.25
C VAL A 21 -9.90 3.35 1.15
N CYS A 22 -8.88 3.87 0.46
CA CYS A 22 -8.17 3.12 -0.58
C CYS A 22 -7.50 1.86 0.00
N GLY A 23 -6.81 1.98 1.14
CA GLY A 23 -6.21 0.83 1.82
C GLY A 23 -7.22 -0.22 2.26
N ALA A 24 -8.38 0.20 2.79
CA ALA A 24 -9.44 -0.73 3.17
C ALA A 24 -9.99 -1.53 1.97
N LEU A 25 -10.22 -0.87 0.83
CA LEU A 25 -10.72 -1.51 -0.39
C LEU A 25 -9.69 -2.48 -0.99
N LEU A 26 -8.44 -2.05 -1.12
CA LEU A 26 -7.36 -2.87 -1.68
C LEU A 26 -7.07 -4.10 -0.80
N LYS A 27 -7.15 -3.95 0.52
CA LYS A 27 -7.02 -5.06 1.46
C LYS A 27 -8.19 -6.03 1.37
N HIS A 28 -9.42 -5.53 1.20
CA HIS A 28 -10.60 -6.37 1.01
C HIS A 28 -10.53 -7.21 -0.28
N LEU A 29 -9.93 -6.66 -1.34
CA LEU A 29 -9.70 -7.38 -2.61
C LEU A 29 -8.51 -8.34 -2.57
N GLY A 30 -7.77 -8.40 -1.46
CA GLY A 30 -6.59 -9.26 -1.32
C GLY A 30 -5.40 -8.85 -2.18
N LEU A 31 -5.31 -7.57 -2.55
CA LEU A 31 -4.23 -7.03 -3.40
C LEU A 31 -3.04 -6.52 -2.60
N ILE A 32 -3.25 -6.18 -1.32
CA ILE A 32 -2.20 -5.67 -0.43
C ILE A 32 -2.19 -6.40 0.90
N ASP A 33 -1.02 -6.54 1.50
CA ASP A 33 -0.79 -7.15 2.80
C ASP A 33 -0.30 -6.12 3.84
N ASP A 34 0.43 -5.11 3.39
CA ASP A 34 0.97 -4.03 4.21
C ASP A 34 0.55 -2.62 3.75
N ILE A 35 0.42 -1.71 4.71
CA ILE A 35 0.11 -0.30 4.48
C ILE A 35 1.13 0.55 5.25
N THR A 36 1.95 1.31 4.53
CA THR A 36 2.86 2.31 5.10
C THR A 36 2.28 3.71 4.87
N PHE A 37 2.04 4.45 5.94
CA PHE A 37 1.69 5.86 5.85
C PHE A 37 2.94 6.73 5.78
N VAL A 38 3.01 7.59 4.78
CA VAL A 38 4.18 8.44 4.53
C VAL A 38 3.78 9.90 4.39
N HIS A 39 4.65 10.80 4.85
CA HIS A 39 4.51 12.21 4.55
C HIS A 39 5.03 12.47 3.12
N PRO A 40 4.38 13.32 2.31
CA PRO A 40 4.82 13.59 0.92
C PRO A 40 6.29 14.02 0.81
N LYS A 41 6.79 14.74 1.82
CA LYS A 41 8.19 15.15 1.91
C LYS A 41 9.16 13.97 2.02
N ASP A 42 8.80 12.90 2.73
CA ASP A 42 9.69 11.76 2.91
C ASP A 42 9.83 10.92 1.64
N MET A 43 8.78 10.87 0.82
CA MET A 43 8.86 10.30 -0.54
C MET A 43 9.75 11.14 -1.45
N GLN A 44 9.66 12.47 -1.38
CA GLN A 44 10.49 13.39 -2.18
C GLN A 44 11.95 13.37 -1.75
N ASP A 45 12.20 13.30 -0.44
CA ASP A 45 13.54 13.23 0.14
C ASP A 45 14.16 11.82 -0.03
N GLY A 46 13.43 10.85 -0.61
CA GLY A 46 13.92 9.48 -0.82
C GLY A 46 14.15 8.68 0.45
N LYS A 47 13.48 9.03 1.55
CA LYS A 47 13.63 8.33 2.84
C LYS A 47 12.81 7.05 2.93
N ILE A 48 11.89 6.86 1.99
CA ILE A 48 11.04 5.68 1.91
C ILE A 48 11.65 4.74 0.88
N GLU A 49 12.06 3.56 1.34
CA GLU A 49 12.52 2.47 0.48
C GLU A 49 11.35 1.96 -0.38
N ILE A 50 11.59 1.71 -1.67
CA ILE A 50 10.63 1.18 -2.64
C ILE A 50 11.38 0.07 -3.41
N ASP A 51 10.92 -1.17 -3.27
CA ASP A 51 11.50 -2.37 -3.88
C ASP A 51 10.77 -2.78 -5.17
#